data_AF-A0A9E8Z956-F1
#
_entry.id   AF-A0A9E8Z956-F1
#
_cell.length_a   1.000
_cell.length_b   1.000
_cell.length_c   1.000
_cell.angle_alpha   90.00
_cell.angle_beta   90.00
_cell.angle_gamma   90.00
#
_symmetry.space_group_name_H-M   'P 1'
#
loop_
_entity.id
_entity.type
_entity.pdbx_description
1 polymer ?
#
loop_
_entity_poly.entity_id
_entity_poly.type
_entity_poly.pdbx_seq_one_letter_code
_entity_poly.pdbx_strand_id
1 'polypeptide(L)'
;MKRSFACFTKRMDLRLNRSFYRRQDWIKRCLFLVLTVATIAFISACSFSTKISSSQCNIASTVEPSAEVRIVQHVLGEAAIPIHPQRILALTGTMDLDTLLALGITPIAAGVDPNYHADHGFFPHFQGKANGIQPLSAWPQINSI
;
A
#
# COMPACT_ATOMS: atom_id res chain seq x y z
N MET A 1 -49.83 -51.39 2.01
CA MET A 1 -50.73 -51.94 0.97
C MET A 1 -50.63 -51.08 -0.29
N LYS A 2 -50.27 -51.71 -1.41
CA LYS A 2 -50.20 -51.13 -2.76
C LYS A 2 -51.61 -50.83 -3.30
N ARG A 3 -51.84 -49.66 -3.93
CA ARG A 3 -52.68 -49.38 -5.15
C ARG A 3 -52.25 -47.98 -5.66
N SER A 4 -51.62 -47.78 -6.81
CA SER A 4 -51.97 -48.05 -8.22
C SER A 4 -53.13 -47.18 -8.75
N PHE A 5 -53.06 -46.89 -10.06
CA PHE A 5 -53.93 -46.09 -10.97
C PHE A 5 -53.54 -44.60 -11.08
N ALA A 6 -52.78 -44.14 -12.10
CA ALA A 6 -52.87 -44.27 -13.56
C ALA A 6 -54.07 -43.52 -14.20
N CYS A 7 -53.82 -43.02 -15.41
CA CYS A 7 -54.73 -42.43 -16.41
C CYS A 7 -54.76 -40.88 -16.41
N PHE A 8 -53.89 -40.21 -17.18
CA PHE A 8 -54.01 -39.97 -18.63
C PHE A 8 -55.12 -38.98 -18.97
N THR A 9 -54.79 -37.69 -19.06
CA THR A 9 -55.43 -36.81 -20.05
C THR A 9 -54.45 -35.77 -20.59
N LYS A 10 -54.54 -35.62 -21.91
CA LYS A 10 -54.12 -34.50 -22.76
C LYS A 10 -52.62 -34.28 -22.98
N ARG A 11 -52.08 -34.58 -24.17
CA ARG A 11 -52.40 -34.04 -25.52
C ARG A 11 -51.82 -32.64 -25.71
N MET A 12 -50.71 -32.64 -26.46
CA MET A 12 -50.21 -31.58 -27.34
C MET A 12 -49.74 -30.27 -26.74
N ASP A 13 -48.85 -29.63 -27.50
CA ASP A 13 -48.08 -28.42 -27.24
C ASP A 13 -46.96 -28.65 -26.19
N LEU A 14 -45.69 -28.77 -26.55
CA LEU A 14 -44.87 -27.70 -27.12
C LEU A 14 -43.56 -28.30 -27.67
N ARG A 15 -43.62 -29.04 -28.79
CA ARG A 15 -42.44 -29.53 -29.54
C ARG A 15 -41.76 -28.45 -30.41
N LEU A 16 -41.81 -27.18 -30.02
CA LEU A 16 -41.20 -26.09 -30.80
C LEU A 16 -40.28 -25.16 -30.00
N ASN A 17 -39.98 -25.47 -28.73
CA ASN A 17 -39.18 -24.58 -27.88
C ASN A 17 -37.88 -25.21 -27.33
N ARG A 18 -37.13 -25.93 -28.19
CA ARG A 18 -35.75 -26.39 -27.87
C ARG A 18 -34.68 -25.95 -28.88
N SER A 19 -35.06 -25.47 -30.06
CA SER A 19 -34.10 -25.00 -31.08
C SER A 19 -33.59 -23.58 -30.82
N PHE A 20 -34.37 -22.74 -30.14
CA PHE A 20 -33.99 -21.35 -29.85
C PHE A 20 -32.95 -21.24 -28.73
N TYR A 21 -33.00 -22.11 -27.71
CA TYR A 21 -32.08 -22.05 -26.58
C TYR A 21 -30.63 -22.38 -26.97
N ARG A 22 -30.43 -23.31 -27.92
CA ARG A 22 -29.09 -23.70 -28.40
C ARG A 22 -28.40 -22.59 -29.21
N ARG A 23 -29.15 -21.71 -29.89
CA ARG A 23 -28.60 -20.54 -30.60
C ARG A 23 -28.22 -19.41 -29.66
N GLN A 24 -28.98 -19.20 -28.59
CA GLN A 24 -28.72 -18.13 -27.64
C GLN A 24 -27.48 -18.40 -26.78
N ASP A 25 -27.23 -19.65 -26.41
CA ASP A 25 -26.02 -20.05 -25.69
C ASP A 25 -24.76 -19.99 -26.58
N TRP A 26 -24.90 -20.25 -27.89
CA TRP A 26 -23.81 -20.08 -28.85
C TRP A 26 -23.47 -18.61 -29.06
N ILE A 27 -24.47 -17.72 -29.17
CA ILE A 27 -24.24 -16.27 -29.27
C ILE A 27 -23.57 -15.74 -27.99
N LYS A 28 -24.01 -16.17 -26.81
CA LYS A 28 -23.40 -15.77 -25.53
C LYS A 28 -21.96 -16.28 -25.39
N ARG A 29 -21.67 -17.52 -25.82
CA ARG A 29 -20.30 -18.07 -25.81
C ARG A 29 -19.37 -17.36 -26.80
N CYS A 30 -19.86 -17.04 -28.00
CA CYS A 30 -19.11 -16.26 -28.97
C CYS A 30 -18.87 -14.82 -28.48
N LEU A 31 -19.88 -14.17 -27.90
CA LEU A 31 -19.75 -12.83 -27.33
C LEU A 31 -18.72 -12.82 -26.19
N PHE A 32 -18.78 -13.81 -25.29
CA PHE A 32 -17.83 -13.93 -24.18
C PHE A 32 -16.40 -14.15 -24.68
N LEU A 33 -16.21 -15.02 -25.69
CA LEU A 33 -14.91 -15.23 -26.33
C LEU A 33 -14.36 -13.95 -26.98
N VAL A 34 -15.19 -13.22 -27.73
CA VAL A 34 -14.78 -11.95 -28.36
C VAL A 34 -14.39 -10.90 -27.30
N LEU A 35 -15.15 -10.81 -26.20
CA LEU A 35 -14.85 -9.89 -25.09
C LEU A 35 -13.52 -10.23 -24.42
N THR A 36 -13.23 -11.52 -24.18
CA THR A 36 -11.94 -11.94 -23.60
C THR A 36 -10.76 -11.64 -24.52
N VAL A 37 -10.87 -11.90 -25.82
CA VAL A 37 -9.80 -11.60 -26.78
C VAL A 37 -9.57 -10.09 -26.90
N ALA A 38 -10.64 -9.28 -26.89
CA ALA A 38 -10.53 -7.83 -26.91
C ALA A 38 -9.76 -7.31 -25.68
N THR A 39 -10.03 -7.83 -24.47
CA THR A 39 -9.29 -7.42 -23.26
C THR A 39 -7.80 -7.75 -23.32
N ILE A 40 -7.43 -8.88 -23.90
CA ILE A 40 -6.02 -9.27 -24.06
C ILE A 40 -5.31 -8.35 -25.06
N ALA A 41 -5.99 -7.95 -26.15
CA ALA A 41 -5.46 -7.00 -27.12
C ALA A 41 -5.26 -5.59 -26.55
N PHE A 42 -6.10 -5.15 -25.60
CA PHE A 42 -5.91 -3.86 -24.93
C PHE A 42 -4.66 -3.82 -24.02
N ILE A 43 -4.29 -4.94 -23.39
CA ILE A 43 -3.12 -4.99 -22.50
C ILE A 43 -1.81 -5.01 -23.31
N SER A 44 -1.79 -5.60 -24.51
CA SER A 44 -0.56 -5.68 -25.33
C SER A 44 -0.12 -4.33 -25.93
N ALA A 45 -1.03 -3.35 -26.02
CA ALA A 45 -0.72 -1.99 -26.47
C ALA A 45 -0.03 -1.12 -25.39
N CYS A 46 -0.03 -1.55 -24.13
CA CYS A 46 0.68 -0.87 -23.03
C CYS A 46 2.14 -1.32 -22.88
N SER A 47 2.74 -1.96 -23.89
CA SER A 47 4.20 -2.08 -23.98
C SER A 47 4.81 -0.77 -24.52
N PHE A 48 4.45 0.35 -23.89
CA PHE A 48 5.19 1.60 -24.07
C PHE A 48 6.53 1.42 -23.35
N SER A 49 7.58 1.31 -24.16
CA SER A 49 8.96 1.16 -23.73
C SER A 49 9.30 2.25 -22.71
N THR A 50 9.29 1.89 -21.43
CA THR A 50 9.82 2.71 -20.35
C THR A 50 11.33 2.72 -20.48
N LYS A 51 11.84 3.66 -21.30
CA LYS A 51 13.15 4.24 -21.02
C LYS A 51 13.01 4.96 -19.68
N ILE A 52 13.35 4.26 -18.61
CA ILE A 52 13.63 4.86 -17.31
C ILE A 52 14.93 5.65 -17.50
N SER A 53 14.83 6.82 -18.13
CA SER A 53 15.72 7.92 -17.80
C SER A 53 15.34 8.27 -16.37
N SER A 54 16.17 7.83 -15.44
CA SER A 54 16.25 8.40 -14.12
C SER A 54 16.38 9.92 -14.28
N SER A 55 15.25 10.62 -14.27
CA SER A 55 15.19 12.05 -14.05
C SER A 55 15.65 12.26 -12.62
N GLN A 56 16.96 12.35 -12.50
CA GLN A 56 17.66 12.83 -11.33
C GLN A 56 17.08 14.22 -11.06
N CYS A 57 16.18 14.29 -10.08
CA CYS A 57 15.82 15.55 -9.47
C CYS A 57 17.12 16.04 -8.83
N ASN A 58 17.80 16.94 -9.52
CA ASN A 58 18.90 17.70 -8.97
C ASN A 58 18.32 18.62 -7.89
N ILE A 59 18.01 18.06 -6.74
CA ILE A 59 18.05 18.80 -5.49
C ILE A 59 19.54 19.04 -5.27
N ALA A 60 19.97 20.27 -5.55
CA ALA A 60 21.28 20.75 -5.18
C ALA A 60 21.41 20.71 -3.65
N SER A 61 21.70 19.54 -3.11
CA SER A 61 22.31 19.41 -1.80
C SER A 61 23.80 19.40 -2.04
N THR A 62 24.44 20.48 -1.61
CA THR A 62 25.86 20.55 -1.31
C THR A 62 26.22 19.33 -0.45
N VAL A 63 26.70 18.27 -1.07
CA VAL A 63 27.27 17.10 -0.39
C VAL A 63 28.72 17.01 -0.83
N GLU A 64 29.59 17.38 0.09
CA GLU A 64 31.00 16.99 0.14
C GLU A 64 31.19 16.20 1.45
N PRO A 65 32.04 15.16 1.52
CA PRO A 65 32.50 14.25 0.47
C PRO A 65 31.66 12.95 0.50
N SER A 66 31.98 12.01 -0.39
CA SER A 66 31.46 10.64 -0.47
C SER A 66 31.32 9.93 0.89
N ALA A 67 30.22 10.15 1.62
CA ALA A 67 29.89 9.38 2.80
C ALA A 67 29.48 7.98 2.33
N GLU A 68 30.16 6.95 2.84
CA GLU A 68 29.74 5.58 2.62
C GLU A 68 28.28 5.43 3.09
N VAL A 69 27.44 4.84 2.25
CA VAL A 69 26.01 4.66 2.50
C VAL A 69 25.68 3.18 2.61
N ARG A 70 24.69 2.87 3.45
CA ARG A 70 24.04 1.56 3.55
C ARG A 70 22.64 1.65 2.98
N ILE A 71 22.29 0.73 2.09
CA ILE A 71 20.92 0.56 1.62
C ILE A 71 20.14 -0.25 2.67
N VAL A 72 19.02 0.30 3.13
CA VAL A 72 18.12 -0.33 4.10
C VAL A 72 16.76 -0.53 3.44
N GLN A 73 16.28 -1.77 3.45
CA GLN A 73 14.92 -2.11 3.05
C GLN A 73 13.96 -1.84 4.22
N HIS A 74 12.87 -1.15 3.96
CA HIS A 74 11.79 -0.91 4.91
C HIS A 74 10.43 -1.05 4.22
N VAL A 75 9.33 -0.96 4.99
CA VAL A 75 7.96 -1.15 4.46
C VAL A 75 7.63 -0.21 3.29
N LEU A 76 8.23 0.99 3.25
CA LEU A 76 8.03 1.98 2.17
C LEU A 76 8.99 1.83 0.98
N GLY A 77 9.79 0.75 0.88
CA GLY A 77 10.77 0.55 -0.18
C GLY A 77 12.23 0.49 0.32
N GLU A 78 13.13 1.18 -0.37
CA GLU A 78 14.57 1.21 -0.05
C GLU A 78 15.03 2.64 0.25
N ALA A 79 15.93 2.79 1.22
CA ALA A 79 16.54 4.07 1.56
C ALA A 79 18.07 3.94 1.69
N ALA A 80 18.81 4.89 1.12
CA ALA A 80 20.25 5.03 1.32
C ALA A 80 20.53 5.89 2.55
N ILE A 81 21.11 5.29 3.59
CA ILE A 81 21.41 5.96 4.86
C ILE A 81 22.94 6.04 5.03
N PRO A 82 23.52 7.19 5.39
CA PRO A 82 24.95 7.29 5.70
C PRO A 82 25.33 6.30 6.80
N ILE A 83 26.51 5.66 6.70
CA ILE A 83 27.00 4.72 7.73
C ILE A 83 27.06 5.39 9.12
N HIS A 84 27.34 6.69 9.15
CA HIS A 84 27.37 7.51 10.37
C HIS A 84 26.38 8.67 10.29
N PRO A 85 25.10 8.45 10.62
CA PRO A 85 24.10 9.52 10.63
C PRO A 85 24.38 10.49 11.78
N GLN A 86 24.54 11.78 11.45
CA GLN A 86 24.80 12.83 12.46
C GLN A 86 23.52 13.45 13.03
N ARG A 87 22.41 13.35 12.29
CA ARG A 87 21.16 14.04 12.60
C ARG A 87 19.99 13.10 12.37
N ILE A 88 19.38 12.67 13.48
CA ILE A 88 18.28 11.71 13.46
C ILE A 88 17.04 12.38 14.02
N LEU A 89 15.92 12.11 13.38
CA LEU A 89 14.59 12.57 13.75
C LEU A 89 13.74 11.36 14.13
N ALA A 90 13.20 11.34 15.34
CA ALA A 90 12.21 10.33 15.72
C ALA A 90 10.82 10.84 15.32
N LEU A 91 10.15 10.17 14.38
CA LEU A 91 8.83 10.63 13.91
C LEU A 91 7.75 10.48 14.99
N THR A 92 7.88 9.45 15.82
CA THR A 92 6.97 9.20 16.94
C THR A 92 7.68 9.36 18.28
N GLY A 93 6.96 9.88 19.28
CA GLY A 93 7.42 10.01 20.67
C GLY A 93 7.29 8.73 21.49
N THR A 94 6.98 7.61 20.83
CA THR A 94 6.74 6.31 21.44
C THR A 94 7.86 5.34 21.03
N MET A 95 7.61 4.49 20.04
CA MET A 95 8.46 3.33 19.70
C MET A 95 9.81 3.75 19.10
N ASP A 96 9.81 4.75 18.21
CA ASP A 96 11.03 5.18 17.53
C ASP A 96 11.99 5.83 18.53
N LEU A 97 11.47 6.72 19.38
CA LEU A 97 12.24 7.39 20.42
C LEU A 97 12.79 6.39 21.45
N ASP A 98 11.98 5.44 21.92
CA ASP A 98 12.43 4.41 22.86
C ASP A 98 13.58 3.58 22.28
N THR A 99 13.41 3.14 21.03
CA THR A 99 14.43 2.33 20.33
C THR A 99 15.74 3.09 20.17
N LEU A 100 15.68 4.38 19.80
CA LEU A 100 16.88 5.22 19.66
C LEU A 100 17.59 5.42 21.00
N LEU A 101 16.84 5.74 22.07
CA LEU A 101 17.41 5.91 23.40
C LEU A 101 18.01 4.61 23.96
N ALA A 102 17.38 3.46 23.68
CA ALA A 102 17.91 2.15 24.05
C ALA A 102 19.24 1.81 23.34
N LEU A 103 19.42 2.29 22.10
CA LEU A 103 20.67 2.19 21.36
C LEU A 103 21.72 3.24 21.77
N GLY A 104 21.41 4.10 22.75
CA GLY A 104 22.30 5.19 23.17
C GLY A 104 22.40 6.33 22.14
N ILE A 105 21.44 6.40 21.22
CA ILE A 105 21.39 7.41 20.16
C ILE A 105 20.41 8.51 20.58
N THR A 106 20.89 9.75 20.66
CA THR A 106 20.05 10.91 20.98
C THR A 106 19.61 11.60 19.69
N PRO A 107 18.32 11.52 19.29
CA PRO A 107 17.82 12.28 18.16
C PRO A 107 17.80 13.78 18.48
N ILE A 108 17.83 14.61 17.43
CA ILE A 108 17.76 16.08 17.59
C ILE A 108 16.36 16.50 18.00
N ALA A 109 15.36 15.82 17.45
CA ALA A 109 13.97 16.11 17.71
C ALA A 109 13.13 14.84 17.62
N ALA A 110 12.02 14.83 18.33
CA ALA A 110 11.10 13.71 18.38
C ALA A 110 9.65 14.19 18.35
N GLY A 111 8.81 13.48 17.60
CA GLY A 111 7.37 13.73 17.58
C GLY A 111 6.75 13.58 18.97
N VAL A 112 5.75 14.38 19.30
CA VAL A 112 4.92 14.24 20.50
C VAL A 112 3.46 14.21 20.09
N ASP A 113 2.69 13.29 20.67
CA ASP A 113 1.24 13.20 20.46
C ASP A 113 0.52 14.04 21.53
N PRO A 114 -0.21 15.11 21.15
CA PRO A 114 -0.89 15.97 22.11
C PRO A 114 -1.96 15.25 22.94
N ASN A 115 -2.47 14.10 22.49
CA ASN A 115 -3.51 13.35 23.21
C ASN A 115 -2.95 12.43 24.30
N TYR A 116 -1.69 12.00 24.15
CA TYR A 116 -1.03 11.07 25.07
C TYR A 116 -0.01 11.76 25.98
N HIS A 117 0.51 12.90 25.56
CA HIS A 117 1.55 13.61 26.26
C HIS A 117 0.97 14.84 26.96
N ALA A 118 0.74 14.71 28.28
CA ALA A 118 0.24 15.79 29.12
C ALA A 118 1.25 16.95 29.14
N ASP A 119 0.87 18.10 28.58
CA ASP A 119 1.40 19.48 28.75
C ASP A 119 2.93 19.72 28.68
N HIS A 120 3.77 18.69 28.59
CA HIS A 120 5.20 18.73 28.96
C HIS A 120 6.13 17.96 28.01
N GLY A 121 5.65 17.49 26.85
CA GLY A 121 6.50 16.89 25.82
C GLY A 121 6.49 15.36 25.79
N PHE A 122 7.39 14.67 26.49
CA PHE A 122 7.59 13.21 26.36
C PHE A 122 6.96 12.39 27.50
N PHE A 123 6.86 11.06 27.33
CA PHE A 123 6.34 10.18 28.38
C PHE A 123 7.18 10.26 29.67
N PRO A 124 6.57 10.05 30.86
CA PRO A 124 7.28 10.12 32.13
C PRO A 124 8.51 9.21 32.24
N HIS A 125 8.52 8.05 31.58
CA HIS A 125 9.66 7.13 31.61
C HIS A 125 10.88 7.62 30.82
N PHE A 126 10.74 8.68 30.01
CA PHE A 126 11.84 9.36 29.33
C PHE A 126 12.41 10.54 30.11
N GLN A 127 11.90 10.85 31.31
CA GLN A 127 12.42 11.93 32.14
C GLN A 127 13.92 11.75 32.40
N GLY A 128 14.70 12.81 32.16
CA GLY A 128 16.16 12.80 32.25
C GLY A 128 16.88 12.17 31.05
N LYS A 129 16.20 11.32 30.25
CA LYS A 129 16.76 10.69 29.04
C LYS A 129 16.50 11.50 27.78
N ALA A 130 15.39 12.23 27.72
CA ALA A 130 15.02 13.08 26.60
C ALA A 130 15.53 14.53 26.70
N ASN A 131 16.52 14.78 27.57
CA ASN A 131 17.10 16.11 27.73
C ASN A 131 17.79 16.55 26.43
N GLY A 132 17.44 17.74 25.93
CA GLY A 132 18.00 18.28 24.69
C GLY A 132 17.33 17.77 23.41
N ILE A 133 16.34 16.88 23.50
CA ILE A 133 15.53 16.47 22.35
C ILE A 133 14.42 17.50 22.17
N GLN A 134 14.33 18.13 21.01
CA GLN A 134 13.27 19.08 20.70
C GLN A 134 11.95 18.32 20.48
N PRO A 135 10.88 18.61 21.26
CA PRO A 135 9.57 18.06 20.98
C PRO A 135 9.01 18.73 19.71
N LEU A 136 8.60 17.91 18.75
CA LEU A 136 7.86 18.36 17.58
C LEU A 136 6.42 17.92 17.73
N SER A 137 5.47 18.84 17.63
CA SER A 137 4.06 18.47 17.55
C SER A 137 3.87 17.52 16.37
N ALA A 138 3.60 16.25 16.63
CA ALA A 138 3.42 15.25 15.59
C ALA A 138 1.94 14.93 15.46
N TRP A 139 1.50 14.95 14.19
CA TRP A 139 0.15 14.67 13.68
C TRP A 139 -0.87 15.82 13.68
N PRO A 140 -1.31 16.29 12.49
CA PRO A 140 -0.80 16.10 11.12
C PRO A 140 -0.29 17.43 10.52
N GLN A 141 0.92 17.87 10.87
CA GLN A 141 1.51 19.11 10.32
C GLN A 141 3.05 19.04 10.15
N ILE A 142 3.64 17.85 9.91
CA ILE A 142 5.10 17.79 9.72
C ILE A 142 5.53 18.41 8.37
N ASN A 143 4.59 18.59 7.41
CA ASN A 143 4.87 19.16 6.07
C ASN A 143 3.94 20.32 5.65
N SER A 144 3.40 21.13 6.56
CA SER A 144 2.68 22.36 6.17
C SER A 144 3.63 23.55 6.06
N ILE A 145 4.45 23.58 5.02
CA ILE A 145 5.23 24.75 4.59
C ILE A 145 5.01 24.93 3.09
#